data_AF-A9AX44-F1
#
_entry.id   AF-A9AX44-F1
#
_cell.length_a   1.000
_cell.length_b   1.000
_cell.length_c   1.000
_cell.angle_alpha   90.00
_cell.angle_beta   90.00
_cell.angle_gamma   90.00
#
_symmetry.space_group_name_H-M   'P 1'
#
loop_
_entity.id
_entity.type
_entity.pdbx_description
1 polymer ?
#
loop_
_entity_poly.entity_id
_entity_poly.type
_entity_poly.pdbx_seq_one_letter_code
_entity_poly.pdbx_strand_id
1 'polypeptide(L)'
;MKRFSLKLLLVMVMAATFSSISLASEGQALDKAQQAEQHRCRRPGVDCVFEKVEAYVETRYGVASLPALTPPTANYVYASQSGETVFISSAGPEILTGSGGFLKGELPTLSLATAQEAAMLSCVRGLRFLKSTIGDLDLVEHIVMVTGTVNVTPTYDDVTSGPVVGALGKTVDGCSDFLVEIFGPEAGKHARSSGGKVALPFNMATEIELIVEIK
;
A
#
# COMPACT_ATOMS: atom_id res chain seq x y z
N MET A 1 -17.10 -38.57 -47.27
CA MET A 1 -15.74 -37.98 -47.27
C MET A 1 -15.86 -36.46 -47.26
N LYS A 2 -15.80 -35.82 -46.09
CA LYS A 2 -15.92 -34.35 -45.97
C LYS A 2 -14.57 -33.73 -46.35
N ARG A 3 -14.50 -33.06 -47.51
CA ARG A 3 -13.36 -32.23 -47.92
C ARG A 3 -13.29 -31.01 -47.00
N PHE A 4 -12.62 -31.13 -45.86
CA PHE A 4 -12.21 -29.96 -45.07
C PHE A 4 -11.27 -29.14 -45.95
N SER A 5 -11.68 -27.92 -46.29
CA SER A 5 -10.91 -27.01 -47.13
C SER A 5 -9.59 -26.69 -46.44
N LEU A 6 -8.48 -27.02 -47.09
CA LEU A 6 -7.10 -26.76 -46.62
C LEU A 6 -6.87 -25.29 -46.25
N LYS A 7 -7.68 -24.36 -46.81
CA LYS A 7 -7.67 -22.94 -46.45
C LYS A 7 -8.14 -22.67 -45.02
N LEU A 8 -9.08 -23.44 -44.47
CA LEU A 8 -9.62 -23.22 -43.12
C LEU A 8 -8.65 -23.69 -42.03
N LEU A 9 -7.93 -24.78 -42.29
CA LEU A 9 -6.88 -25.28 -41.39
C LEU A 9 -5.70 -24.29 -41.33
N LEU A 10 -5.31 -23.71 -42.46
CA LEU A 10 -4.20 -22.75 -42.52
C LEU A 10 -4.50 -21.46 -41.74
N VAL A 11 -5.73 -20.94 -41.84
CA VAL A 11 -6.14 -19.72 -41.10
C VAL A 11 -6.15 -19.94 -39.60
N MET A 12 -6.60 -21.11 -39.12
CA MET A 12 -6.57 -21.42 -37.68
C MET A 12 -5.15 -21.62 -37.13
N VAL A 13 -4.26 -22.25 -37.90
CA VAL A 13 -2.84 -22.39 -37.51
C VAL A 13 -2.16 -21.01 -37.44
N MET A 14 -2.44 -20.12 -38.40
CA MET A 14 -1.87 -18.76 -38.37
C MET A 14 -2.42 -17.89 -37.24
N ALA A 15 -3.71 -18.01 -36.88
CA ALA A 15 -4.29 -17.29 -35.76
C ALA A 15 -3.72 -17.76 -34.40
N ALA A 16 -3.55 -19.08 -34.23
CA ALA A 16 -2.95 -19.65 -33.03
C ALA A 16 -1.48 -19.24 -32.88
N THR A 17 -0.69 -19.24 -33.96
CA THR A 17 0.70 -18.77 -33.90
C THR A 17 0.80 -17.27 -33.64
N PHE A 18 -0.08 -16.44 -34.21
CA PHE A 18 -0.14 -15.01 -33.91
C PHE A 18 -0.43 -14.74 -32.43
N SER A 19 -1.40 -15.44 -31.84
CA SER A 19 -1.75 -15.28 -30.43
C SER A 19 -0.60 -15.72 -29.51
N SER A 20 0.09 -16.82 -29.84
CA SER A 20 1.26 -17.29 -29.09
C SER A 20 2.46 -16.35 -29.21
N ILE A 21 2.67 -15.71 -30.37
CA ILE A 21 3.73 -14.73 -30.58
C ILE A 21 3.44 -13.43 -29.80
N SER A 22 2.17 -13.00 -29.76
CA SER A 22 1.75 -11.81 -28.99
C SER A 22 1.97 -12.00 -27.49
N LEU A 23 1.52 -13.13 -26.93
CA LEU A 23 1.71 -13.46 -25.51
C LEU A 23 3.19 -13.61 -25.14
N ALA A 24 4.00 -14.18 -26.03
CA ALA A 24 5.45 -14.28 -25.82
C ALA A 24 6.11 -12.89 -25.83
N SER A 25 5.67 -11.97 -26.72
CA SER A 25 6.19 -10.61 -26.76
C SER A 25 5.79 -9.76 -25.55
N GLU A 26 4.56 -9.94 -25.03
CA GLU A 26 4.08 -9.27 -23.82
C GLU A 26 4.83 -9.78 -22.58
N GLY A 27 5.03 -11.10 -22.46
CA GLY A 27 5.84 -11.70 -21.40
C GLY A 27 7.30 -11.23 -21.41
N GLN A 28 7.91 -11.13 -22.59
CA GLN A 28 9.28 -10.62 -22.73
C GLN A 28 9.40 -9.11 -22.45
N ALA A 29 8.35 -8.33 -22.72
CA ALA A 29 8.33 -6.90 -22.39
C ALA A 29 8.17 -6.67 -20.88
N LEU A 30 7.32 -7.46 -20.21
CA LEU A 30 7.15 -7.43 -18.76
C LEU A 30 8.44 -7.87 -18.04
N ASP A 31 9.08 -8.94 -18.51
CA ASP A 31 10.34 -9.44 -17.95
C ASP A 31 11.49 -8.43 -18.11
N LYS A 32 11.57 -7.73 -19.26
CA LYS A 32 12.54 -6.64 -19.45
C LYS A 32 12.24 -5.41 -18.60
N ALA A 33 10.97 -5.08 -18.37
CA ALA A 33 10.58 -3.97 -17.49
C ALA A 33 10.93 -4.28 -16.02
N GLN A 34 10.64 -5.50 -15.56
CA GLN A 34 11.01 -5.97 -14.22
C GLN A 34 12.53 -6.05 -14.04
N GLN A 35 13.28 -6.51 -15.04
CA GLN A 35 14.75 -6.51 -15.02
C GLN A 35 15.32 -5.08 -15.02
N ALA A 36 14.74 -4.15 -15.78
CA ALA A 36 15.15 -2.75 -15.79
C ALA A 36 14.86 -2.05 -14.46
N GLU A 37 13.75 -2.37 -13.81
CA GLU A 37 13.39 -1.89 -12.47
C GLU A 37 14.32 -2.47 -11.40
N GLN A 38 14.61 -3.77 -11.45
CA GLN A 38 15.60 -4.43 -10.58
C GLN A 38 17.02 -3.88 -10.76
N HIS A 39 17.41 -3.50 -11.98
CA HIS A 39 18.70 -2.85 -12.24
C HIS A 39 18.75 -1.39 -11.75
N ARG A 40 17.62 -0.66 -11.82
CA ARG A 40 17.50 0.69 -11.24
C ARG A 40 17.59 0.66 -9.72
N CYS A 41 16.99 -0.37 -9.10
CA CYS A 41 16.94 -0.63 -7.66
C CYS A 41 18.22 -1.23 -7.05
N ARG A 42 19.37 -1.18 -7.73
CA ARG A 42 20.64 -1.74 -7.21
C ARG A 42 21.79 -0.74 -7.21
N ARG A 43 21.49 0.55 -7.37
CA ARG A 43 22.51 1.60 -7.32
C ARG A 43 22.93 1.81 -5.86
N PRO A 44 24.23 1.82 -5.54
CA PRO A 44 24.68 2.06 -4.17
C PRO A 44 24.17 3.40 -3.64
N GLY A 45 23.57 3.39 -2.44
CA GLY A 45 23.06 4.59 -1.77
C GLY A 45 21.70 5.10 -2.25
N VAL A 46 20.97 4.31 -3.03
CA VAL A 46 19.57 4.59 -3.41
C VAL A 46 18.66 3.71 -2.58
N ASP A 47 17.67 4.30 -1.92
CA ASP A 47 16.59 3.59 -1.22
C ASP A 47 15.49 3.29 -2.22
N CYS A 48 15.53 2.07 -2.74
CA CYS A 48 14.77 1.68 -3.92
C CYS A 48 13.31 1.47 -3.58
N VAL A 49 13.03 0.90 -2.40
CA VAL A 49 11.68 0.80 -1.85
C VAL A 49 11.07 2.20 -1.66
N PHE A 50 11.81 3.18 -1.15
CA PHE A 50 11.26 4.52 -0.97
C PHE A 50 11.00 5.25 -2.30
N GLU A 51 11.84 5.06 -3.33
CA GLU A 51 11.55 5.55 -4.68
C GLU A 51 10.21 4.98 -5.21
N LYS A 52 9.87 3.72 -4.90
CA LYS A 52 8.56 3.14 -5.25
C LYS A 52 7.41 3.82 -4.52
N VAL A 53 7.60 4.14 -3.23
CA VAL A 53 6.59 4.87 -2.44
C VAL A 53 6.35 6.26 -3.05
N GLU A 54 7.41 6.98 -3.39
CA GLU A 54 7.31 8.30 -4.04
C GLU A 54 6.63 8.21 -5.40
N ALA A 55 7.01 7.24 -6.24
CA ALA A 55 6.39 7.03 -7.55
C ALA A 55 4.90 6.65 -7.46
N TYR A 56 4.53 5.81 -6.48
CA TYR A 56 3.14 5.43 -6.22
C TYR A 56 2.29 6.65 -5.89
N VAL A 57 2.81 7.51 -5.01
CA VAL A 57 2.15 8.73 -4.56
C VAL A 57 2.10 9.78 -5.67
N GLU A 58 3.18 9.99 -6.42
CA GLU A 58 3.23 10.92 -7.55
C GLU A 58 2.18 10.56 -8.59
N THR A 59 2.09 9.28 -8.97
CA THR A 59 1.12 8.78 -9.95
C THR A 59 -0.33 9.05 -9.53
N ARG A 60 -0.60 8.94 -8.22
CA ARG A 60 -1.97 9.01 -7.69
C ARG A 60 -2.41 10.43 -7.32
N TYR A 61 -1.47 11.27 -6.89
CA TYR A 61 -1.76 12.60 -6.33
C TYR A 61 -1.10 13.75 -7.09
N GLY A 62 -0.21 13.47 -8.05
CA GLY A 62 0.52 14.49 -8.80
C GLY A 62 1.51 15.29 -7.96
N VAL A 63 2.00 14.71 -6.86
CA VAL A 63 2.95 15.37 -5.95
C VAL A 63 4.36 14.83 -6.21
N ALA A 64 5.29 15.74 -6.53
CA ALA A 64 6.66 15.38 -6.91
C ALA A 64 7.54 14.97 -5.72
N SER A 65 7.14 15.27 -4.49
CA SER A 65 7.86 14.87 -3.28
C SER A 65 6.91 14.78 -2.09
N LEU A 66 7.20 13.88 -1.17
CA LEU A 66 6.47 13.76 0.09
C LEU A 66 6.83 14.91 1.03
N PRO A 67 5.88 15.42 1.83
CA PRO A 67 6.15 16.50 2.76
C PRO A 67 7.21 16.09 3.81
N ALA A 68 7.86 17.06 4.45
CA ALA A 68 8.73 16.78 5.58
C ALA A 68 7.90 16.32 6.80
N LEU A 69 8.45 15.40 7.59
CA LEU A 69 7.80 14.95 8.82
C LEU A 69 7.90 16.04 9.91
N THR A 70 6.80 16.25 10.64
CA THR A 70 6.78 17.13 11.82
C THR A 70 7.19 16.36 13.08
N PRO A 71 8.23 16.81 13.82
CA PRO A 71 8.76 16.08 14.98
C PRO A 71 7.66 15.71 16.00
N PRO A 72 7.81 14.56 16.72
CA PRO A 72 6.92 14.22 17.82
C PRO A 72 6.79 15.37 18.84
N THR A 73 5.58 15.60 19.34
CA THR A 73 5.26 16.77 20.18
C THR A 73 5.34 16.51 21.68
N ALA A 74 5.62 15.27 22.07
CA ALA A 74 5.74 14.82 23.46
C ALA A 74 6.82 13.74 23.58
N ASN A 75 6.86 13.02 24.71
CA ASN A 75 7.88 12.01 25.03
C ASN A 75 7.63 10.66 24.32
N TYR A 76 7.49 10.69 23.00
CA TYR A 76 7.39 9.50 22.14
C TYR A 76 8.20 9.71 20.86
N VAL A 77 8.52 8.63 20.16
CA VAL A 77 9.35 8.62 18.95
C VAL A 77 8.55 8.10 17.76
N TYR A 78 9.04 8.31 16.53
CA TYR A 78 8.40 7.76 15.33
C TYR A 78 8.43 6.23 15.28
N ALA A 79 9.55 5.65 15.68
CA ALA A 79 9.68 4.22 15.84
C ALA A 79 10.73 3.90 16.91
N SER A 80 10.59 2.72 17.52
CA SER A 80 11.52 2.15 18.49
C SER A 80 11.98 0.79 18.01
N GLN A 81 13.29 0.55 18.05
CA GLN A 81 13.90 -0.71 17.59
C GLN A 81 14.31 -1.59 18.78
N SER A 82 14.05 -2.90 18.65
CA SER A 82 14.51 -3.93 19.58
C SER A 82 15.06 -5.11 18.78
N GLY A 83 16.38 -5.20 18.65
CA GLY A 83 17.02 -6.17 17.77
C GLY A 83 16.68 -5.86 16.30
N GLU A 84 16.22 -6.87 15.57
CA GLU A 84 15.79 -6.78 14.17
C GLU A 84 14.33 -6.32 14.03
N THR A 85 13.60 -6.12 15.12
CA THR A 85 12.20 -5.68 15.08
C THR A 85 12.08 -4.18 15.36
N VAL A 86 11.33 -3.48 14.52
CA VAL A 86 11.02 -2.05 14.63
C VAL A 86 9.52 -1.88 14.86
N PHE A 87 9.18 -1.18 15.96
CA PHE A 87 7.81 -0.81 16.34
C PHE A 87 7.57 0.63 15.93
N ILE A 88 6.63 0.87 15.02
CA ILE A 88 6.38 2.19 14.43
C ILE A 88 5.13 2.78 15.09
N SER A 89 5.25 3.98 15.65
CA SER A 89 4.12 4.72 16.22
C SER A 89 2.99 4.88 15.21
N SER A 90 1.75 4.85 15.71
CA SER A 90 0.57 5.01 14.87
C SER A 90 0.61 6.30 14.04
N ALA A 91 0.36 6.17 12.74
CA ALA A 91 0.36 7.25 11.78
C ALA A 91 -1.05 7.52 11.26
N GLY A 92 -1.41 8.81 11.16
CA GLY A 92 -2.68 9.25 10.55
C GLY A 92 -2.57 9.59 9.06
N PRO A 93 -3.71 9.83 8.40
CA PRO A 93 -3.83 9.94 6.94
C PRO A 93 -3.49 11.34 6.47
N GLU A 94 -2.20 11.64 6.32
CA GLU A 94 -1.75 12.97 5.88
C GLU A 94 -2.19 13.26 4.44
N ILE A 95 -2.87 14.38 4.23
CA ILE A 95 -3.28 14.84 2.92
C ILE A 95 -2.05 15.40 2.22
N LEU A 96 -1.73 14.83 1.06
CA LEU A 96 -0.50 15.16 0.33
C LEU A 96 -0.66 16.36 -0.63
N THR A 97 -1.90 16.77 -0.93
CA THR A 97 -2.21 17.85 -1.85
C THR A 97 -2.81 19.07 -1.15
N GLY A 98 -2.78 20.23 -1.83
CA GLY A 98 -3.47 21.44 -1.35
C GLY A 98 -2.94 21.97 -0.02
N SER A 99 -3.83 22.27 0.92
CA SER A 99 -3.49 22.88 2.22
C SER A 99 -2.90 21.90 3.25
N GLY A 100 -2.73 20.62 2.89
CA GLY A 100 -2.25 19.58 3.80
C GLY A 100 -3.22 19.26 4.95
N GLY A 101 -2.68 18.71 6.04
CA GLY A 101 -3.44 18.27 7.21
C GLY A 101 -3.72 16.77 7.18
N PHE A 102 -4.81 16.35 7.83
CA PHE A 102 -5.23 14.94 7.85
C PHE A 102 -6.60 14.75 7.22
N LEU A 103 -6.81 13.61 6.57
CA LEU A 103 -8.14 13.16 6.16
C LEU A 103 -8.96 12.86 7.42
N LYS A 104 -10.10 13.54 7.54
CA LYS A 104 -10.97 13.48 8.72
C LYS A 104 -12.33 12.89 8.41
N GLY A 105 -13.01 12.44 9.46
CA GLY A 105 -14.36 11.91 9.41
C GLY A 105 -14.44 10.53 10.04
N GLU A 106 -15.63 9.95 9.99
CA GLU A 106 -15.94 8.67 10.61
C GLU A 106 -16.88 7.85 9.73
N LEU A 107 -16.88 6.53 9.87
CA LEU A 107 -17.91 5.70 9.26
C LEU A 107 -19.21 5.78 10.08
N PRO A 108 -20.39 5.85 9.43
CA PRO A 108 -20.62 5.71 7.98
C PRO A 108 -20.68 7.03 7.20
N THR A 109 -20.32 8.17 7.80
CA THR A 109 -20.35 9.49 7.12
C THR A 109 -19.35 9.54 5.96
N LEU A 110 -18.19 8.89 6.12
CA LEU A 110 -17.25 8.65 5.04
C LEU A 110 -17.70 7.49 4.15
N SER A 111 -17.38 7.60 2.85
CA SER A 111 -17.46 6.44 1.97
C SER A 111 -16.36 5.43 2.32
N LEU A 112 -16.61 4.14 2.06
CA LEU A 112 -15.58 3.11 2.25
C LEU A 112 -14.32 3.40 1.42
N ALA A 113 -14.47 3.87 0.18
CA ALA A 113 -13.34 4.19 -0.68
C ALA A 113 -12.47 5.32 -0.08
N THR A 114 -13.10 6.34 0.49
CA THR A 114 -12.39 7.42 1.19
C THR A 114 -11.70 6.92 2.46
N ALA A 115 -12.34 6.00 3.21
CA ALA A 115 -11.72 5.39 4.37
C ALA A 115 -10.51 4.51 3.99
N GLN A 116 -10.61 3.73 2.91
CA GLN A 116 -9.52 2.94 2.35
C GLN A 116 -8.34 3.82 1.93
N GLU A 117 -8.63 4.92 1.25
CA GLU A 117 -7.62 5.92 0.90
C GLU A 117 -6.95 6.49 2.15
N ALA A 118 -7.72 6.79 3.20
CA ALA A 118 -7.15 7.22 4.47
C ALA A 118 -6.20 6.17 5.06
N ALA A 119 -6.60 4.89 5.11
CA ALA A 119 -5.73 3.82 5.60
C ALA A 119 -4.42 3.74 4.79
N MET A 120 -4.49 3.86 3.46
CA MET A 120 -3.30 3.89 2.60
C MET A 120 -2.39 5.10 2.92
N LEU A 121 -2.94 6.30 3.04
CA LEU A 121 -2.17 7.51 3.40
C LEU A 121 -1.53 7.41 4.79
N SER A 122 -2.22 6.81 5.76
CA SER A 122 -1.67 6.48 7.08
C SER A 122 -0.47 5.54 6.98
N CYS A 123 -0.57 4.53 6.12
CA CYS A 123 0.49 3.57 5.80
C CYS A 123 1.72 4.26 5.17
N VAL A 124 1.51 5.13 4.17
CA VAL A 124 2.57 5.96 3.54
C VAL A 124 3.31 6.79 4.59
N ARG A 125 2.58 7.42 5.51
CA ARG A 125 3.19 8.19 6.60
C ARG A 125 3.94 7.30 7.59
N GLY A 126 3.44 6.10 7.88
CA GLY A 126 4.15 5.09 8.68
C GLY A 126 5.48 4.64 8.05
N LEU A 127 5.54 4.46 6.72
CA LEU A 127 6.81 4.15 6.05
C LEU A 127 7.80 5.32 6.10
N ARG A 128 7.33 6.57 6.08
CA ARG A 128 8.19 7.74 6.30
C ARG A 128 8.75 7.77 7.73
N PHE A 129 7.94 7.41 8.74
CA PHE A 129 8.42 7.24 10.12
C PHE A 129 9.53 6.18 10.18
N LEU A 130 9.31 5.01 9.58
CA LEU A 130 10.30 3.94 9.51
C LEU A 130 11.59 4.42 8.84
N LYS A 131 11.49 5.02 7.64
CA LYS A 131 12.63 5.55 6.89
C LYS A 131 13.43 6.57 7.71
N SER A 132 12.75 7.45 8.45
CA SER A 132 13.43 8.42 9.31
C SER A 132 14.22 7.77 10.45
N THR A 133 13.89 6.52 10.79
CA THR A 133 14.52 5.75 11.88
C THR A 133 15.65 4.86 11.36
N ILE A 134 15.42 4.12 10.28
CA ILE A 134 16.39 3.13 9.75
C ILE A 134 17.20 3.65 8.55
N GLY A 135 16.87 4.84 8.03
CA GLY A 135 17.53 5.49 6.91
C GLY A 135 17.11 4.96 5.54
N ASP A 136 17.05 3.64 5.39
CA ASP A 136 16.85 2.94 4.12
C ASP A 136 15.79 1.84 4.26
N LEU A 137 14.72 1.90 3.44
CA LEU A 137 13.66 0.91 3.46
C LEU A 137 14.01 -0.39 2.73
N ASP A 138 15.12 -0.45 1.97
CA ASP A 138 15.62 -1.72 1.40
C ASP A 138 16.11 -2.70 2.49
N LEU A 139 16.33 -2.20 3.72
CA LEU A 139 16.64 -3.00 4.90
C LEU A 139 15.43 -3.78 5.44
N VAL A 140 14.20 -3.45 5.02
CA VAL A 140 13.01 -4.19 5.44
C VAL A 140 13.06 -5.61 4.89
N GLU A 141 12.96 -6.57 5.81
CA GLU A 141 12.85 -8.00 5.50
C GLU A 141 11.37 -8.40 5.39
N HIS A 142 10.55 -7.99 6.35
CA HIS A 142 9.14 -8.39 6.42
C HIS A 142 8.28 -7.40 7.20
N ILE A 143 7.08 -7.12 6.72
CA ILE A 143 6.04 -6.46 7.51
C ILE A 143 5.39 -7.51 8.41
N VAL A 144 5.69 -7.49 9.70
CA VAL A 144 5.22 -8.48 10.66
C VAL A 144 3.72 -8.31 10.92
N MET A 145 3.30 -7.07 11.23
CA MET A 145 1.93 -6.78 11.65
C MET A 145 1.47 -5.39 11.24
N VAL A 146 0.20 -5.31 10.83
CA VAL A 146 -0.55 -4.07 10.66
C VAL A 146 -1.69 -4.01 11.67
N THR A 147 -1.74 -2.94 12.47
CA THR A 147 -2.87 -2.64 13.33
C THR A 147 -3.56 -1.39 12.81
N GLY A 148 -4.80 -1.54 12.34
CA GLY A 148 -5.60 -0.41 11.85
C GLY A 148 -6.74 -0.03 12.79
N THR A 149 -6.81 1.25 13.14
CA THR A 149 -7.94 1.82 13.86
C THR A 149 -8.72 2.74 12.93
N VAL A 150 -10.04 2.55 12.86
CA VAL A 150 -10.94 3.33 12.00
C VAL A 150 -11.85 4.17 12.89
N ASN A 151 -12.01 5.45 12.56
CA ASN A 151 -12.92 6.33 13.26
C ASN A 151 -14.36 6.00 12.87
N VAL A 152 -15.22 5.76 13.85
CA VAL A 152 -16.60 5.32 13.62
C VAL A 152 -17.56 6.02 14.58
N THR A 153 -18.79 6.25 14.14
CA THR A 153 -19.84 6.76 15.03
C THR A 153 -20.07 5.81 16.22
N PRO A 154 -20.54 6.32 17.38
CA PRO A 154 -20.84 5.47 18.54
C PRO A 154 -21.85 4.34 18.29
N THR A 155 -22.66 4.47 17.25
CA THR A 155 -23.69 3.51 16.85
C THR A 155 -23.26 2.63 15.68
N TYR A 156 -22.01 2.71 15.24
CA TYR A 156 -21.52 1.93 14.10
C TYR A 156 -21.41 0.45 14.46
N ASP A 157 -22.06 -0.39 13.67
CA ASP A 157 -22.02 -1.84 13.79
C ASP A 157 -21.44 -2.45 12.51
N ASP A 158 -20.24 -3.01 12.63
CA ASP A 158 -19.51 -3.61 11.51
C ASP A 158 -20.02 -5.01 11.14
N VAL A 159 -20.82 -5.64 12.01
CA VAL A 159 -21.17 -7.06 11.93
C VAL A 159 -22.58 -7.29 11.39
N THR A 160 -23.58 -6.50 11.82
CA THR A 160 -24.99 -6.85 11.52
C THR A 160 -25.79 -5.80 10.74
N SER A 161 -25.46 -4.51 10.86
CA SER A 161 -26.37 -3.45 10.41
C SER A 161 -25.74 -2.19 9.80
N GLY A 162 -24.41 -2.16 9.61
CA GLY A 162 -23.74 -1.08 8.89
C GLY A 162 -24.08 -1.03 7.39
N PRO A 163 -23.87 0.12 6.70
CA PRO A 163 -24.09 0.22 5.25
C PRO A 163 -23.23 -0.75 4.44
N VAL A 164 -22.08 -1.16 5.00
CA VAL A 164 -21.20 -2.19 4.46
C VAL A 164 -20.73 -3.07 5.61
N VAL A 165 -21.06 -4.36 5.59
CA VAL A 165 -20.55 -5.33 6.56
C VAL A 165 -19.04 -5.53 6.38
N GLY A 166 -18.30 -5.54 7.48
CA GLY A 166 -16.84 -5.69 7.50
C GLY A 166 -16.09 -4.48 6.95
N ALA A 167 -16.66 -3.27 7.04
CA ALA A 167 -16.00 -2.07 6.54
C ALA A 167 -14.74 -1.72 7.33
N LEU A 168 -14.61 -2.13 8.60
CA LEU A 168 -13.38 -1.92 9.37
C LEU A 168 -12.20 -2.65 8.71
N GLY A 169 -12.35 -3.95 8.44
CA GLY A 169 -11.33 -4.73 7.73
C GLY A 169 -11.08 -4.20 6.32
N LYS A 170 -12.16 -3.94 5.56
CA LYS A 170 -12.06 -3.39 4.20
C LYS A 170 -11.38 -2.03 4.15
N THR A 171 -11.56 -1.19 5.16
CA THR A 171 -10.86 0.09 5.29
C THR A 171 -9.36 -0.15 5.39
N VAL A 172 -8.92 -1.07 6.26
CA VAL A 172 -7.50 -1.38 6.45
C VAL A 172 -6.89 -2.10 5.23
N ASP A 173 -7.69 -2.73 4.36
CA ASP A 173 -7.22 -3.26 3.07
C ASP A 173 -6.49 -2.19 2.25
N GLY A 174 -6.85 -0.91 2.36
CA GLY A 174 -6.12 0.18 1.68
C GLY A 174 -4.64 0.27 2.06
N CYS A 175 -4.29 0.03 3.33
CA CYS A 175 -2.87 -0.08 3.74
C CYS A 175 -2.30 -1.44 3.35
N SER A 176 -3.06 -2.52 3.48
CA SER A 176 -2.57 -3.86 3.15
C SER A 176 -2.19 -4.01 1.67
N ASP A 177 -3.04 -3.53 0.77
CA ASP A 177 -2.81 -3.55 -0.67
C ASP A 177 -1.60 -2.70 -1.05
N PHE A 178 -1.46 -1.53 -0.43
CA PHE A 178 -0.30 -0.65 -0.62
C PHE A 178 1.01 -1.31 -0.18
N LEU A 179 1.06 -1.96 0.98
CA LEU A 179 2.27 -2.64 1.44
C LEU A 179 2.68 -3.79 0.52
N VAL A 180 1.70 -4.56 0.04
CA VAL A 180 1.96 -5.64 -0.94
C VAL A 180 2.43 -5.09 -2.28
N GLU A 181 1.92 -3.95 -2.74
CA GLU A 181 2.40 -3.28 -3.94
C GLU A 181 3.86 -2.84 -3.81
N ILE A 182 4.23 -2.24 -2.67
CA ILE A 182 5.57 -1.67 -2.45
C ILE A 182 6.63 -2.76 -2.19
N PHE A 183 6.33 -3.71 -1.29
CA PHE A 183 7.29 -4.72 -0.82
C PHE A 183 7.14 -6.08 -1.53
N GLY A 184 6.11 -6.25 -2.35
CA GLY A 184 5.77 -7.54 -2.94
C GLY A 184 5.04 -8.48 -1.96
N PRO A 185 4.56 -9.64 -2.44
CA PRO A 185 3.72 -10.54 -1.66
C PRO A 185 4.44 -11.24 -0.50
N GLU A 186 5.76 -11.45 -0.58
CA GLU A 186 6.52 -12.14 0.47
C GLU A 186 6.83 -11.20 1.64
N ALA A 187 7.41 -10.04 1.38
CA ALA A 187 7.75 -9.07 2.42
C ALA A 187 6.55 -8.22 2.87
N GLY A 188 5.57 -7.97 1.98
CA GLY A 188 4.45 -7.05 2.25
C GLY A 188 3.22 -7.69 2.90
N LYS A 189 3.04 -9.02 2.85
CA LYS A 189 1.92 -9.71 3.53
C LYS A 189 2.20 -9.84 5.02
N HIS A 190 1.21 -9.54 5.85
CA HIS A 190 1.37 -9.37 7.29
C HIS A 190 0.23 -9.98 8.09
N ALA A 191 0.48 -10.23 9.38
CA ALA A 191 -0.60 -10.39 10.34
C ALA A 191 -1.38 -9.08 10.48
N ARG A 192 -2.66 -9.14 10.85
CA ARG A 192 -3.49 -7.94 10.91
C ARG A 192 -4.47 -7.93 12.07
N SER A 193 -4.66 -6.74 12.64
CA SER A 193 -5.80 -6.38 13.48
C SER A 193 -6.47 -5.13 12.93
N SER A 194 -7.81 -5.08 12.96
CA SER A 194 -8.59 -3.93 12.52
C SER A 194 -9.74 -3.67 13.50
N GLY A 195 -9.88 -2.45 14.00
CA GLY A 195 -10.90 -2.10 14.99
C GLY A 195 -11.49 -0.71 14.78
N GLY A 196 -12.71 -0.51 15.27
CA GLY A 196 -13.38 0.79 15.28
C GLY A 196 -13.14 1.52 16.60
N LYS A 197 -12.99 2.84 16.54
CA LYS A 197 -12.92 3.71 17.72
C LYS A 197 -13.79 4.94 17.51
N VAL A 198 -14.48 5.36 18.57
CA VAL A 198 -15.44 6.49 18.52
C VAL A 198 -14.80 7.88 18.48
N ALA A 199 -13.47 7.94 18.56
CA ALA A 199 -12.70 9.16 18.40
C ALA A 199 -11.22 8.82 18.14
N LEU A 200 -10.67 9.44 17.10
CA LEU A 200 -9.24 9.52 16.83
C LEU A 200 -8.72 10.95 17.06
N PRO A 201 -7.42 11.12 17.37
CA PRO A 201 -6.80 12.45 17.45
C PRO A 201 -7.13 13.29 16.22
N PHE A 202 -7.43 14.57 16.42
CA PHE A 202 -7.78 15.51 15.35
C PHE A 202 -8.96 15.10 14.46
N ASN A 203 -9.79 14.15 14.89
CA ASN A 203 -10.89 13.54 14.10
C ASN A 203 -10.40 12.88 12.80
N MET A 204 -9.18 12.32 12.81
CA MET A 204 -8.63 11.57 11.68
C MET A 204 -9.53 10.38 11.33
N ALA A 205 -9.60 10.03 10.04
CA ALA A 205 -10.43 8.92 9.58
C ALA A 205 -9.88 7.55 9.99
N THR A 206 -8.55 7.42 9.99
CA THR A 206 -7.86 6.17 10.34
C THR A 206 -6.55 6.45 11.07
N GLU A 207 -6.01 5.41 11.69
CA GLU A 207 -4.68 5.37 12.29
C GLU A 207 -4.10 3.98 12.01
N ILE A 208 -2.86 3.92 11.52
CA ILE A 208 -2.16 2.67 11.21
C ILE A 208 -0.87 2.57 12.03
N GLU A 209 -0.70 1.47 12.73
CA GLU A 209 0.53 1.06 13.40
C GLU A 209 1.14 -0.14 12.66
N LEU A 210 2.48 -0.16 12.58
CA LEU A 210 3.25 -1.15 11.85
C LEU A 210 4.31 -1.77 12.77
N ILE A 211 4.50 -3.09 12.67
CA ILE A 211 5.66 -3.81 13.21
C ILE A 211 6.41 -4.40 12.03
N VAL A 212 7.71 -4.16 11.96
CA VAL A 212 8.55 -4.48 10.81
C VAL A 212 9.82 -5.19 11.27
N GLU A 213 10.22 -6.23 10.55
CA GLU A 213 11.53 -6.85 10.68
C GLU A 213 12.50 -6.30 9.63
N ILE A 214 13.75 -6.11 10.04
CA ILE A 214 14.84 -5.61 9.20
C ILE A 214 16.04 -6.57 9.20
N LYS A 215 16.91 -6.45 8.19
CA LYS A 215 18.15 -7.24 8.00
C LYS A 215 19.32 -6.79 8.86
#